data_AF-A0A2V8PBF0-F1
#
_entry.id   AF-A0A2V8PBF0-F1
#
_cell.length_a   1.000
_cell.length_b   1.000
_cell.length_c   1.000
_cell.angle_alpha   90.00
_cell.angle_beta   90.00
_cell.angle_gamma   90.00
#
_symmetry.space_group_name_H-M   'P 1'
#
loop_
_entity.id
_entity.type
_entity.pdbx_description
1 polymer ?
#
loop_
_entity_poly.entity_id
_entity_poly.type
_entity_poly.pdbx_seq_one_letter_code
_entity_poly.pdbx_strand_id
1 'polypeptide(L)' 'MRLAIIGQQAFGKSVLEAFIARGTTVAGVFCAPEKPGAKPDPLRVTAEERGIQV' A
#
# COMPACT_ATOMS: atom_id res chain seq x y z
N MET A 1 2.16 15.43 -8.96
CA MET A 1 0.94 14.60 -9.00
C MET A 1 0.85 13.82 -7.69
N ARG A 2 -0.34 13.66 -7.11
CA ARG A 2 -0.56 12.84 -5.90
C ARG A 2 -1.28 11.55 -6.30
N LEU A 3 -0.76 10.40 -5.90
CA LEU A 3 -1.27 9.07 -6.28
C LEU A 3 -2.04 8.44 -5.11
N ALA A 4 -3.22 7.88 -5.39
CA ALA A 4 -3.87 6.93 -4.50
C ALA A 4 -3.72 5.52 -5.08
N ILE A 5 -3.38 4.54 -4.25
CA ILE A 5 -3.26 3.14 -4.68
C ILE A 5 -4.39 2.34 -4.07
N ILE A 6 -5.26 1.78 -4.90
CA ILE A 6 -6.34 0.88 -4.49
C ILE A 6 -5.96 -0.51 -4.98
N GLY A 7 -5.64 -1.43 -4.06
CA GLY A 7 -5.06 -2.71 -4.42
C GLY A 7 -4.88 -3.63 -3.24
N GLN A 8 -4.16 -4.73 -3.44
CA GLN A 8 -3.92 -5.74 -2.42
C GLN A 8 -2.74 -6.64 -2.81
N GLN A 9 -2.28 -7.44 -1.86
CA GLN A 9 -1.33 -8.53 -2.04
C GLN A 9 0.03 -8.08 -2.60
N ALA A 10 0.86 -9.05 -2.97
CA ALA A 10 2.25 -8.83 -3.37
C ALA A 10 2.39 -7.87 -4.57
N PHE A 11 1.49 -7.95 -5.55
CA PHE A 11 1.55 -7.06 -6.70
C PHE A 11 1.30 -5.60 -6.31
N GLY A 12 0.30 -5.33 -5.48
CA GLY A 12 0.04 -4.00 -4.95
C GLY A 12 1.24 -3.43 -4.21
N LYS A 13 1.87 -4.23 -3.36
CA LYS A 13 3.12 -3.87 -2.66
C LYS A 13 4.22 -3.46 -3.66
N SER A 14 4.48 -4.26 -4.69
CA SER A 14 5.53 -3.95 -5.68
C SER A 14 5.24 -2.66 -6.45
N VAL A 15 3.97 -2.37 -6.74
CA VAL A 15 3.56 -1.11 -7.37
C VAL A 15 3.82 0.07 -6.44
N LEU A 16 3.46 -0.03 -5.16
CA LEU A 16 3.74 0.99 -4.15
C LEU A 16 5.24 1.28 -4.07
N GLU A 17 6.06 0.25 -3.92
CA GLU A 17 7.53 0.37 -3.84
C GLU A 17 8.11 1.02 -5.09
N ALA A 18 7.62 0.66 -6.28
CA ALA A 18 8.08 1.25 -7.53
C ALA A 18 7.75 2.74 -7.64
N PHE A 19 6.57 3.18 -7.19
CA PHE A 19 6.21 4.61 -7.20
C PHE A 19 6.98 5.42 -6.16
N ILE A 20 7.19 4.86 -4.96
CA ILE A 20 8.06 5.49 -3.94
C ILE A 20 9.48 5.64 -4.49
N ALA A 21 10.05 4.61 -5.09
CA ALA A 21 11.39 4.65 -5.67
C ALA A 21 11.54 5.68 -6.80
N ARG A 22 10.45 5.97 -7.53
CA ARG A 22 10.40 7.03 -8.55
C ARG A 22 10.26 8.44 -7.97
N GLY A 23 10.15 8.60 -6.64
CA GLY A 23 9.91 9.89 -5.98
C GLY A 23 8.48 10.39 -6.11
N THR A 24 7.52 9.51 -6.43
CA THR A 24 6.10 9.90 -6.52
C THR A 24 5.48 10.01 -5.13
N THR A 25 4.74 11.10 -4.89
CA THR A 25 3.97 11.26 -3.65
C THR A 25 2.72 10.37 -3.68
N VAL A 26 2.73 9.32 -2.86
CA VAL A 26 1.54 8.49 -2.60
C VAL A 26 0.75 9.12 -1.44
N ALA A 27 -0.46 9.58 -1.72
CA ALA A 27 -1.32 10.26 -0.76
C ALA A 27 -2.09 9.30 0.15
N GLY A 28 -2.28 8.05 -0.28
CA GLY A 28 -2.98 7.03 0.48
C GLY A 28 -3.01 5.70 -0.26
N VAL A 29 -3.22 4.64 0.50
CA VAL A 29 -3.39 3.27 0.04
C VAL A 29 -4.77 2.80 0.52
N PHE A 30 -5.46 1.98 -0.25
CA PHE A 30 -6.74 1.40 0.13
C PHE A 30 -6.68 -0.10 -0.15
N CYS A 31 -6.73 -0.89 0.92
CA CYS A 31 -6.67 -2.34 0.88
C CYS A 31 -8.05 -2.96 1.12
N ALA A 32 -8.21 -4.23 0.71
CA ALA A 32 -9.38 -4.99 1.10
C ALA A 32 -9.45 -5.16 2.64
N PRO A 33 -10.64 -5.13 3.26
CA PRO A 33 -10.77 -5.33 4.70
C PRO A 33 -10.20 -6.67 5.14
N GLU A 34 -9.42 -6.66 6.22
CA GLU A 34 -8.86 -7.87 6.81
C GLU A 34 -9.92 -8.58 7.66
N LYS A 35 -9.99 -9.92 7.54
CA LYS A 35 -10.80 -10.73 8.45
C LYS A 35 -10.05 -10.92 9.77
N PRO A 36 -10.73 -10.97 10.92
CA PRO A 36 -10.09 -11.32 12.19
C PRO A 36 -9.31 -12.64 12.08
N GLY A 37 -8.02 -12.62 12.45
CA GLY A 37 -7.12 -13.79 12.37
C GLY A 37 -6.53 -14.06 10.98
N ALA A 38 -6.86 -13.29 9.94
CA ALA A 38 -6.20 -13.38 8.65
C ALA A 38 -4.80 -12.77 8.70
N LYS A 39 -3.91 -13.24 7.82
CA LYS A 39 -2.60 -12.63 7.62
C LYS A 39 -2.79 -11.21 7.07
N PRO A 40 -2.07 -10.20 7.61
CA PRO A 40 -2.15 -8.84 7.09
C PRO A 40 -1.78 -8.74 5.62
N ASP A 41 -2.45 -7.85 4.89
CA ASP A 41 -2.13 -7.60 3.49
C ASP A 41 -0.73 -6.97 3.37
N PRO A 42 0.18 -7.55 2.56
CA PRO A 42 1.53 -7.02 2.43
C PRO A 42 1.57 -5.59 1.89
N LEU A 43 0.59 -5.16 1.08
CA LEU A 43 0.49 -3.76 0.65
C LEU A 43 0.14 -2.85 1.84
N ARG A 44 -0.79 -3.25 2.71
CA ARG A 44 -1.13 -2.46 3.92
C ARG A 44 0.10 -2.31 4.80
N VAL A 45 0.75 -3.42 5.14
CA VAL A 45 1.93 -3.42 6.02
C VAL A 45 3.03 -2.51 5.46
N THR A 46 3.34 -2.63 4.16
CA THR A 46 4.36 -1.79 3.53
C THR A 46 3.95 -0.31 3.49
N ALA A 47 2.68 0.01 3.32
CA ALA A 47 2.21 1.40 3.37
C ALA A 47 2.37 1.99 4.78
N GLU A 48 1.99 1.25 5.82
CA GLU A 48 2.14 1.65 7.23
C GLU A 48 3.62 1.82 7.62
N GLU A 49 4.49 0.89 7.23
CA GLU A 49 5.95 0.98 7.43
C GLU A 49 6.57 2.24 6.78
N ARG A 50 5.96 2.72 5.69
CA ARG A 50 6.38 3.93 4.95
C ARG A 50 5.68 5.20 5.45
N GLY A 51 4.84 5.11 6.48
CA GLY A 51 4.09 6.24 7.03
C GLY A 51 2.99 6.76 6.11
N ILE A 52 2.50 5.90 5.20
CA ILE A 52 1.42 6.23 4.27
C ILE A 52 0.09 5.78 4.89
N GLN A 53 -0.93 6.63 4.81
CA GLN A 53 -2.27 6.31 5.32
C GLN A 53 -2.90 5.15 4.53
N VAL A 54 -3.49 4.18 5.24
CA VAL A 54 -4.20 3.01 4.70
C VAL A 54 -5.66 2.99 5.12
#